data_AF-A0A8J7MFV9-F1
#
_entry.id   AF-A0A8J7MFV9-F1
#
_cell.length_a   1.000
_cell.length_b   1.000
_cell.length_c   1.000
_cell.angle_alpha   90.00
_cell.angle_beta   90.00
_cell.angle_gamma   90.00
#
_symmetry.space_group_name_H-M   'P 1'
#
loop_
_entity.id
_entity.type
_entity.pdbx_description
1 polymer ?
#
loop_
_entity_poly.entity_id
_entity_poly.type
_entity_poly.pdbx_seq_one_letter_code
_entity_poly.pdbx_strand_id
1 'polypeptide(L)'
;MYTPPVPPTGRVARGITLIELTVVIVVMLTLISVLFMAGRAYKEGADRANCILNIRTVQQSVRSWQNVNNVPADGVTAIDEDEVYGDGKFLPVRPSCPANGSYTFAVAVPVVGSLVVDCDIDGHEPEDSVGW
;
A
#
# COMPACT_ATOMS: atom_id res chain seq x y z
N MET A 1 35.22 6.05 -76.74
CA MET A 1 35.02 5.06 -75.65
C MET A 1 33.72 5.41 -74.96
N TYR A 2 32.71 4.55 -75.04
CA TYR A 2 31.40 4.73 -74.43
C TYR A 2 31.30 3.77 -73.24
N THR A 3 31.11 4.29 -72.02
CA THR A 3 30.83 3.46 -70.85
C THR A 3 29.33 3.48 -70.58
N PRO A 4 28.66 2.32 -70.49
CA PRO A 4 27.23 2.27 -70.23
C PRO A 4 26.89 2.74 -68.81
N PRO A 5 25.67 3.27 -68.59
CA PRO A 5 25.22 3.69 -67.26
C PRO A 5 25.03 2.47 -66.34
N VAL A 6 25.50 2.57 -65.10
CA VAL A 6 25.29 1.56 -64.06
C VAL A 6 23.84 1.67 -63.56
N PRO A 7 23.06 0.58 -63.57
CA PRO A 7 21.69 0.62 -63.10
C PRO A 7 21.65 0.85 -61.59
N PRO A 8 20.67 1.63 -61.07
CA PRO A 8 20.50 1.78 -59.63
C PRO A 8 20.14 0.42 -59.04
N THR A 9 20.96 -0.06 -58.11
CA THR A 9 20.64 -1.23 -57.29
C THR A 9 19.43 -0.88 -56.42
N GLY A 10 18.24 -1.31 -56.84
CA GLY A 10 17.02 -1.17 -56.07
C GLY A 10 17.20 -1.84 -54.71
N ARG A 11 17.11 -1.04 -53.64
CA ARG A 11 17.08 -1.58 -52.27
C ARG A 11 15.78 -2.35 -52.11
N VAL A 12 15.88 -3.68 -51.99
CA VAL A 12 14.74 -4.51 -51.61
C VAL A 12 14.45 -4.20 -50.14
N ALA A 13 13.40 -3.41 -49.89
CA ALA A 13 12.89 -3.23 -48.54
C ALA A 13 12.34 -4.58 -48.08
N ARG A 14 13.02 -5.22 -47.13
CA ARG A 14 12.51 -6.42 -46.45
C ARG A 14 11.39 -5.96 -45.53
N GLY A 15 10.14 -6.18 -45.94
CA GLY A 15 8.99 -5.99 -45.07
C GLY A 15 9.06 -6.99 -43.91
N ILE A 16 8.79 -6.51 -42.70
CA ILE A 16 8.57 -7.38 -41.55
C ILE A 16 7.42 -8.34 -41.89
N THR A 17 7.56 -9.62 -41.58
CA THR A 17 6.48 -10.57 -41.91
C THR A 17 5.30 -10.35 -40.95
N LEU A 18 4.06 -10.46 -41.45
CA LEU A 18 2.85 -10.33 -40.62
C LEU A 18 2.90 -11.22 -39.38
N ILE A 19 3.49 -12.42 -39.50
CA ILE A 19 3.62 -13.38 -38.41
C ILE A 19 4.61 -12.90 -37.33
N GLU A 20 5.68 -12.22 -37.70
CA GLU A 20 6.68 -11.71 -36.74
C GLU A 20 6.06 -10.60 -35.88
N LEU A 21 5.26 -9.71 -36.49
CA LEU A 21 4.54 -8.69 -35.76
C LEU A 21 3.43 -9.28 -34.89
N THR A 22 2.65 -10.25 -35.38
CA THR A 22 1.57 -10.84 -34.58
C THR A 22 2.10 -11.64 -33.40
N VAL A 23 3.21 -12.36 -33.54
CA VAL A 23 3.85 -13.08 -32.43
C VAL A 23 4.32 -12.10 -31.36
N VAL A 24 4.98 -10.99 -31.74
CA VAL A 24 5.43 -9.97 -30.78
C VAL A 24 4.24 -9.36 -30.04
N ILE A 25 3.17 -9.01 -30.74
CA ILE A 25 1.97 -8.44 -30.12
C ILE A 25 1.33 -9.45 -29.15
N VAL A 26 1.19 -10.72 -29.56
CA VAL A 26 0.65 -11.77 -28.68
C VAL A 26 1.47 -11.89 -27.40
N VAL A 27 2.80 -11.93 -27.51
CA VAL A 27 3.69 -12.02 -26.33
C VAL A 27 3.59 -10.77 -25.45
N MET A 28 3.54 -9.57 -26.03
CA MET A 28 3.36 -8.33 -25.25
C MET A 28 2.03 -8.33 -24.49
N LEU A 29 0.93 -8.71 -25.15
CA LEU A 29 -0.40 -8.76 -24.53
C LEU A 29 -0.48 -9.81 -23.40
N THR A 30 0.16 -10.97 -23.58
CA THR A 30 0.20 -11.99 -22.52
C THR A 30 0.97 -11.50 -21.29
N LEU A 31 2.13 -10.88 -21.48
CA LEU A 31 2.93 -10.34 -20.37
C LEU A 31 2.19 -9.22 -19.62
N ILE A 32 1.54 -8.30 -20.35
CA ILE A 32 0.75 -7.22 -19.74
C ILE A 32 -0.42 -7.80 -18.93
N SER A 33 -1.08 -8.85 -19.43
CA SER A 33 -2.18 -9.50 -18.71
C SER A 33 -1.73 -10.09 -17.37
N VAL A 34 -0.58 -10.77 -17.35
CA VAL A 34 0.01 -11.32 -16.11
C VAL A 34 0.39 -10.20 -15.14
N LEU A 35 0.95 -9.09 -15.65
CA LEU A 35 1.31 -7.93 -14.82
C LEU A 35 0.09 -7.34 -14.09
N PHE A 36 -1.06 -7.20 -14.76
CA PHE A 36 -2.28 -6.69 -14.11
C PHE A 36 -2.79 -7.62 -13.01
N MET A 37 -2.74 -8.94 -13.23
CA MET A 37 -3.14 -9.92 -12.22
C MET A 37 -2.22 -9.82 -10.99
N ALA A 38 -0.90 -9.83 -11.20
CA ALA A 38 0.09 -9.72 -10.12
C ALA A 38 -0.02 -8.36 -9.40
N GLY A 39 -0.26 -7.27 -10.13
CA GLY A 39 -0.40 -5.94 -9.57
C GLY A 39 -1.61 -5.79 -8.65
N ARG A 40 -2.74 -6.46 -8.94
CA ARG A 40 -3.92 -6.48 -8.05
C ARG A 40 -3.63 -7.20 -6.73
N ALA A 41 -3.05 -8.39 -6.80
CA ALA A 41 -2.65 -9.14 -5.60
C ALA A 41 -1.63 -8.36 -4.75
N TYR A 42 -0.69 -7.66 -5.40
CA TYR A 42 0.25 -6.77 -4.72
C TYR A 42 -0.44 -5.59 -4.04
N LYS A 43 -1.41 -4.94 -4.71
CA LYS A 43 -2.20 -3.83 -4.15
C LYS A 43 -2.91 -4.26 -2.87
N GLU A 44 -3.58 -5.41 -2.89
CA GLU A 44 -4.29 -5.98 -1.73
C GLU A 44 -3.34 -6.23 -0.55
N GLY A 45 -2.19 -6.86 -0.80
CA GLY A 45 -1.17 -7.08 0.22
C GLY A 45 -0.57 -5.78 0.78
N ALA A 46 -0.35 -4.78 -0.07
CA ALA A 46 0.15 -3.47 0.34
C ALA A 46 -0.88 -2.70 1.18
N ASP A 47 -2.16 -2.79 0.83
CA ASP A 47 -3.23 -2.15 1.59
C ASP A 47 -3.35 -2.75 2.99
N ARG A 48 -3.28 -4.09 3.11
CA ARG A 48 -3.20 -4.79 4.41
C ARG A 48 -2.01 -4.32 5.23
N ALA A 49 -0.81 -4.32 4.65
CA ALA A 49 0.41 -3.92 5.36
C ALA A 49 0.36 -2.45 5.83
N ASN A 50 -0.11 -1.55 4.96
CA ASN A 50 -0.28 -0.13 5.30
C ASN A 50 -1.34 0.09 6.38
N CYS A 51 -2.42 -0.69 6.38
CA CYS A 51 -3.43 -0.66 7.43
C CYS A 51 -2.82 -1.05 8.80
N ILE A 52 -2.07 -2.15 8.86
CA ILE A 52 -1.37 -2.58 10.09
C ILE A 52 -0.36 -1.52 10.56
N LEU A 53 0.37 -0.87 9.64
CA LEU A 53 1.28 0.23 9.97
C LEU A 53 0.56 1.45 10.52
N ASN A 54 -0.62 1.77 10.01
CA ASN A 54 -1.46 2.84 10.55
C ASN A 54 -1.93 2.50 11.97
N ILE A 55 -2.39 1.27 12.22
CA ILE A 55 -2.78 0.80 13.55
C ILE A 55 -1.60 0.94 14.53
N ARG A 56 -0.41 0.47 14.13
CA ARG A 56 0.81 0.60 14.93
C ARG A 56 1.18 2.05 15.22
N THR A 57 1.03 2.93 14.23
CA THR A 57 1.32 4.37 14.40
C THR A 57 0.38 4.99 15.44
N VAL A 58 -0.92 4.72 15.34
CA VAL A 58 -1.92 5.18 16.32
C VAL A 58 -1.61 4.64 17.72
N GLN A 59 -1.28 3.35 17.83
CA GLN A 59 -0.88 2.71 19.09
C GLN A 59 0.32 3.44 19.72
N GLN A 60 1.39 3.67 18.95
CA GLN A 60 2.59 4.34 19.42
C GLN A 60 2.33 5.79 19.85
N SER A 61 1.47 6.52 19.13
CA SER A 61 1.07 7.88 19.50
C SER A 61 0.32 7.91 20.83
N VAL A 62 -0.66 7.01 21.04
CA VAL A 62 -1.38 6.92 22.32
C VAL A 62 -0.45 6.49 23.46
N ARG A 63 0.44 5.53 23.23
CA ARG A 63 1.45 5.11 24.23
C ARG A 63 2.42 6.25 24.59
N SER A 64 2.79 7.08 23.62
CA SER A 64 3.64 8.25 23.85
C SER A 64 2.92 9.31 24.68
N TRP A 65 1.67 9.64 24.34
CA TRP A 65 0.81 10.53 25.13
C TRP A 65 0.63 10.02 26.56
N GLN A 66 0.32 8.74 26.70
CA GLN A 66 0.16 8.07 27.98
C GLN A 66 1.40 8.25 28.85
N ASN A 67 2.60 8.01 28.30
CA ASN A 67 3.86 8.11 29.04
C ASN A 67 4.15 9.55 29.47
N VAL A 68 4.03 10.52 28.56
CA VAL A 68 4.27 11.95 28.87
C VAL A 68 3.34 12.46 29.97
N ASN A 69 2.08 12.01 29.97
CA ASN A 69 1.06 12.45 30.92
C ASN A 69 0.92 11.55 32.16
N ASN A 70 1.79 10.54 32.32
CA ASN A 70 1.74 9.57 33.43
C ASN A 70 0.36 8.87 33.59
N VAL A 71 -0.31 8.60 32.47
CA VAL A 71 -1.61 7.92 32.43
C VAL A 71 -1.40 6.40 32.54
N PRO A 72 -2.18 5.67 33.36
CA PRO A 72 -2.06 4.21 33.44
C PRO A 72 -2.65 3.52 32.20
N ALA A 73 -2.07 2.38 31.82
CA ALA A 73 -2.62 1.48 30.79
C ALA A 73 -3.49 0.40 31.43
N ASP A 74 -4.63 0.81 31.98
CA ASP A 74 -5.54 -0.04 32.76
C ASP A 74 -6.79 -0.50 31.99
N GLY A 75 -6.99 -0.04 30.76
CA GLY A 75 -8.17 -0.33 29.96
C GLY A 75 -9.42 0.44 30.38
N VAL A 76 -9.31 1.38 31.33
CA VAL A 76 -10.46 2.12 31.89
C VAL A 76 -10.24 3.63 31.80
N THR A 77 -9.01 4.09 31.94
CA THR A 77 -8.67 5.52 31.88
C THR A 77 -8.88 6.04 30.46
N ALA A 78 -9.73 7.05 30.33
CA ALA A 78 -10.14 7.60 29.04
C ALA A 78 -8.95 8.20 28.28
N ILE A 79 -8.97 8.05 26.95
CA ILE A 79 -8.04 8.75 26.05
C ILE A 79 -8.58 10.15 25.82
N ASP A 80 -7.75 11.16 26.06
CA ASP A 80 -8.08 12.53 25.68
C ASP A 80 -7.77 12.73 24.18
N GLU A 81 -8.79 12.57 23.34
CA GLU A 81 -8.64 12.67 21.88
C GLU A 81 -8.10 14.03 21.43
N ASP A 82 -8.43 15.12 22.14
CA ASP A 82 -8.00 16.49 21.80
C ASP A 82 -6.51 16.73 22.12
N GLU A 83 -5.94 15.92 23.01
CA GLU A 83 -4.51 15.92 23.29
C GLU A 83 -3.71 14.97 22.41
N VAL A 84 -4.29 13.83 22.02
CA VAL A 84 -3.61 12.82 21.21
C VAL A 84 -3.62 13.20 19.73
N TYR A 85 -4.76 13.66 19.21
CA TYR A 85 -4.99 13.88 17.79
C TYR A 85 -4.99 15.37 17.43
N GLY A 86 -4.39 15.70 16.28
CA GLY A 86 -4.39 17.06 15.71
C GLY A 86 -3.00 17.63 15.47
N ASP A 87 -2.93 18.76 14.76
CA ASP A 87 -1.65 19.35 14.37
C ASP A 87 -0.77 19.71 15.58
N GLY A 88 0.50 19.33 15.52
CA GLY A 88 1.44 19.47 16.64
C GLY A 88 1.22 18.53 17.83
N LYS A 89 0.29 17.56 17.74
CA LYS A 89 0.07 16.52 18.77
C LYS A 89 0.83 15.23 18.46
N PHE A 90 0.56 14.18 19.26
CA PHE A 90 1.19 12.86 19.12
C PHE A 90 0.84 12.16 17.81
N LEU A 91 -0.34 12.46 17.25
CA LEU A 91 -0.75 12.02 15.92
C LEU A 91 -1.40 13.19 15.16
N PRO A 92 -0.76 13.73 14.11
CA PRO A 92 -1.25 14.94 13.44
C PRO A 92 -2.58 14.74 12.72
N VAL A 93 -2.80 13.56 12.13
CA VAL A 93 -4.00 13.24 11.37
C VAL A 93 -4.42 11.81 11.69
N ARG A 94 -5.72 11.59 11.94
CA ARG A 94 -6.27 10.23 12.08
C ARG A 94 -6.19 9.53 10.72
N PRO A 95 -5.53 8.37 10.61
CA PRO A 95 -5.39 7.68 9.35
C PRO A 95 -6.74 7.15 8.86
N SER A 96 -6.87 6.98 7.54
CA SER A 96 -7.92 6.20 6.92
C SER A 96 -7.37 4.86 6.44
N CYS A 97 -8.22 3.83 6.35
CA CYS A 97 -7.80 2.55 5.81
C CYS A 97 -7.61 2.67 4.28
N PRO A 98 -6.45 2.25 3.71
CA PRO A 98 -6.18 2.35 2.27
C PRO A 98 -7.08 1.45 1.41
N ALA A 99 -7.70 0.43 2.01
CA ALA A 99 -8.72 -0.42 1.39
C ALA A 99 -10.16 0.10 1.60
N ASN A 100 -10.33 1.33 2.11
CA ASN A 100 -11.62 1.96 2.45
C ASN A 100 -12.40 1.25 3.57
N GLY A 101 -11.69 0.59 4.49
CA GLY A 101 -12.26 0.12 5.75
C GLY A 101 -12.49 1.25 6.76
N SER A 102 -13.27 0.93 7.79
CA SER A 102 -13.57 1.80 8.92
C SER A 102 -12.70 1.42 10.12
N TYR A 103 -12.09 2.42 10.74
CA TYR A 103 -11.37 2.24 12.00
C TYR A 103 -12.29 2.47 13.20
N THR A 104 -12.23 1.54 14.17
CA THR A 104 -12.87 1.70 15.48
C THR A 104 -11.79 2.00 16.51
N PHE A 105 -11.85 3.18 17.12
CA PHE A 105 -10.86 3.61 18.12
C PHE A 105 -11.34 3.27 19.52
N ALA A 106 -10.42 2.81 20.36
CA ALA A 106 -10.63 2.62 21.78
C ALA A 106 -10.85 3.99 22.45
N VAL A 107 -11.76 4.02 23.43
CA VAL A 107 -12.07 5.22 24.21
C VAL A 107 -11.22 5.33 25.48
N ALA A 108 -10.50 4.26 25.84
CA ALA A 108 -9.65 4.17 27.01
C ALA A 108 -8.28 3.62 26.64
N VAL A 109 -7.25 3.99 27.42
CA VAL A 109 -5.88 3.52 27.21
C VAL A 109 -5.85 2.01 27.42
N PRO A 110 -5.63 1.22 26.36
CA PRO A 110 -5.72 -0.22 26.47
C PRO A 110 -4.58 -0.76 27.33
N VAL A 111 -4.83 -1.89 28.00
CA VAL A 111 -3.77 -2.68 28.61
C VAL A 111 -2.72 -3.07 27.57
N VAL A 112 -1.49 -3.36 28.01
CA VAL A 112 -0.44 -3.87 27.11
C VAL A 112 -0.94 -5.15 26.44
N GLY A 113 -0.76 -5.26 25.13
CA GLY A 113 -1.30 -6.38 24.36
C GLY A 113 -2.66 -6.12 23.71
N SER A 114 -3.36 -5.04 24.04
CA SER A 114 -4.65 -4.68 23.44
C SER A 114 -4.52 -3.50 22.47
N LEU A 115 -5.26 -3.56 21.36
CA LEU A 115 -5.21 -2.57 20.29
C LEU A 115 -5.97 -1.30 20.67
N VAL A 116 -5.37 -0.14 20.36
CA VAL A 116 -5.99 1.19 20.43
C VAL A 116 -6.97 1.40 19.28
N VAL A 117 -6.73 0.77 18.14
CA VAL A 117 -7.58 0.91 16.96
C VAL A 117 -7.68 -0.41 16.23
N ASP A 118 -8.88 -0.71 15.76
CA ASP A 118 -9.21 -1.92 15.01
C ASP A 118 -9.80 -1.56 13.64
N CYS A 119 -9.59 -2.40 12.62
CA CYS A 119 -10.16 -2.22 11.29
C CYS A 119 -11.23 -3.29 11.03
N ASP A 120 -12.35 -2.88 10.45
CA ASP A 120 -13.46 -3.76 10.09
C ASP A 120 -13.18 -4.77 8.96
N ILE A 121 -12.08 -4.63 8.23
CA ILE A 121 -11.71 -5.53 7.13
C ILE A 121 -10.97 -6.75 7.68
N ASP A 122 -11.46 -7.94 7.34
CA ASP A 122 -10.83 -9.20 7.74
C ASP A 122 -9.38 -9.30 7.24
N GLY A 123 -8.49 -9.75 8.12
CA GLY A 123 -7.05 -9.82 7.88
C GLY A 123 -6.31 -8.47 7.92
N HIS A 124 -6.98 -7.34 8.13
CA HIS A 124 -6.31 -6.05 8.36
C HIS A 124 -5.90 -5.81 9.81
N GLU A 125 -6.10 -6.80 10.68
CA GLU A 125 -5.56 -6.85 12.04
C GLU A 125 -4.11 -7.37 12.06
N PRO A 126 -3.28 -6.91 13.01
CA PRO A 126 -1.98 -7.53 13.27
C PRO A 126 -2.14 -8.95 13.82
N GLU A 127 -1.24 -9.86 13.43
CA GLU A 127 -1.27 -11.26 13.89
C GLU A 127 -1.05 -11.41 15.40
N ASP A 128 -0.31 -10.49 16.01
CA ASP A 128 -0.07 -10.42 17.45
C ASP A 128 0.16 -8.95 17.86
N SER A 129 -0.40 -8.59 19.02
CA SER A 129 -0.27 -7.29 19.67
C SER A 129 0.39 -7.36 21.05
N VAL A 130 0.80 -8.54 21.54
CA VAL A 130 1.38 -8.73 22.90
C VAL A 130 2.57 -7.80 23.19
N GLY A 131 3.34 -7.43 22.17
CA GLY A 131 4.47 -6.50 22.31
C GLY A 131 4.11 -5.01 22.23
N TRP A 132 2.83 -4.64 22.15
CA TRP A 132 2.34 -3.29 21.80
C TRP A 132 1.49 -2.63 22.92
#